data_AF-A0A966WC62-F1
#
_entry.id   AF-A0A966WC62-F1
#
_cell.length_a   1.000
_cell.length_b   1.000
_cell.length_c   1.000
_cell.angle_alpha   90.00
_cell.angle_beta   90.00
_cell.angle_gamma   90.00
#
_symmetry.space_group_name_H-M   'P 1'
#
loop_
_entity.id
_entity.type
_entity.pdbx_description
1 polymer ?
#
loop_
_entity_poly.entity_id
_entity_poly.type
_entity_poly.pdbx_seq_one_letter_code
_entity_poly.pdbx_strand_id
1 'polypeptide(L)'
;MEGVTTIDIKNPYDGSLVGRVPRADIADCLAAVDRADTTFASWRATAPRVRAEVLRKAWELMMADHESLARTIVQENGKVLADAKAEVTYAAEFFRWFSEEAVRIDGDYRRAPSGANWLLVSRQPVKEQDHVAALVDGAVAEGATVACGGKRASDKSFGYHPTVLTDVKFGASILQEEIFGPVAPIVRFTDADDILAHCNAVDHGLVSYVFTRDVGRGLKFAEALETGMIGLNRGLVSDPAAPFGGVKASGLGREGGHDGLLAFLETKYVAGNW
;
A
#
# COMPACT_ATOMS: atom_id res chain seq x y z
N MET A 1 -9.47 -34.21 19.99
CA MET A 1 -9.00 -33.35 18.88
C MET A 1 -10.24 -32.78 18.23
N GLU A 2 -10.64 -31.58 18.60
CA GLU A 2 -11.67 -30.86 17.87
C GLU A 2 -11.13 -30.55 16.48
N GLY A 3 -11.98 -30.67 15.46
CA GLY A 3 -11.54 -30.53 14.07
C GLY A 3 -11.16 -29.08 13.79
N VAL A 4 -9.97 -28.86 13.24
CA VAL A 4 -9.52 -27.54 12.78
C VAL A 4 -10.60 -26.95 11.86
N THR A 5 -11.22 -25.85 12.29
CA THR A 5 -12.19 -25.14 11.46
C THR A 5 -11.48 -24.56 10.25
N THR A 6 -12.01 -24.79 9.05
CA THR A 6 -11.42 -24.29 7.79
C THR A 6 -12.33 -23.29 7.09
N ILE A 7 -11.72 -22.38 6.33
CA ILE A 7 -12.39 -21.50 5.38
C ILE A 7 -12.20 -22.09 3.97
N ASP A 8 -13.30 -22.32 3.26
CA ASP A 8 -13.29 -22.68 1.84
C ASP A 8 -12.91 -21.44 1.01
N ILE A 9 -11.79 -21.48 0.30
CA ILE A 9 -11.41 -20.46 -0.68
C ILE A 9 -12.03 -20.83 -2.02
N LYS A 10 -12.79 -19.90 -2.60
CA LYS A 10 -13.54 -20.12 -3.84
C LYS A 10 -13.05 -19.22 -4.95
N ASN A 11 -13.03 -19.74 -6.16
CA ASN A 11 -12.73 -18.97 -7.35
C ASN A 11 -13.88 -17.97 -7.60
N PRO A 12 -13.62 -16.65 -7.65
CA PRO A 12 -14.67 -15.66 -7.83
C PRO A 12 -15.37 -15.77 -9.20
N TYR A 13 -14.72 -16.32 -10.23
CA TYR A 13 -15.29 -16.43 -11.58
C TYR A 13 -16.42 -17.47 -11.70
N ASP A 14 -16.32 -18.62 -11.02
CA ASP A 14 -17.28 -19.73 -11.17
C ASP A 14 -17.75 -20.36 -9.85
N GLY A 15 -17.26 -19.88 -8.70
CA GLY A 15 -17.59 -20.38 -7.37
C GLY A 15 -16.97 -21.75 -7.03
N SER A 16 -16.10 -22.30 -7.89
CA SER A 16 -15.42 -23.57 -7.64
C SER A 16 -14.48 -23.49 -6.43
N LEU A 17 -14.27 -24.60 -5.73
CA LEU A 17 -13.37 -24.67 -4.58
C LEU A 17 -11.91 -24.68 -5.07
N VAL A 18 -11.14 -23.66 -4.69
CA VAL A 18 -9.68 -23.57 -4.95
C VAL A 18 -8.91 -24.34 -3.88
N GLY A 19 -9.30 -24.16 -2.61
CA GLY A 19 -8.62 -24.78 -1.49
C GLY A 19 -9.32 -24.56 -0.16
N ARG A 20 -8.70 -25.03 0.92
CA ARG A 20 -9.14 -24.83 2.30
C ARG A 20 -7.98 -24.33 3.14
N VAL A 21 -8.18 -23.21 3.83
CA VAL A 21 -7.21 -22.69 4.79
C VAL A 21 -7.72 -22.87 6.23
N PRO A 22 -6.86 -23.10 7.22
CA PRO A 22 -7.26 -23.04 8.62
C PRO A 22 -7.86 -21.66 8.96
N ARG A 23 -8.98 -21.64 9.68
CA ARG A 23 -9.45 -20.45 10.38
C ARG A 23 -8.68 -20.36 11.68
N ALA A 24 -7.71 -19.46 11.74
CA ALA A 24 -7.04 -19.10 12.99
C ALA A 24 -8.05 -18.48 13.96
N ASP A 25 -7.95 -18.83 15.24
CA ASP A 25 -8.70 -18.18 16.32
C ASP A 25 -7.85 -17.18 17.12
N ILE A 26 -8.38 -16.69 18.24
CA ILE A 26 -7.68 -15.74 19.12
C ILE A 26 -6.46 -16.39 19.77
N ALA A 27 -6.53 -17.68 20.13
CA ALA A 27 -5.42 -18.41 20.73
C ALA A 27 -4.29 -18.67 19.71
N ASP A 28 -4.63 -18.98 18.47
CA ASP A 28 -3.65 -19.06 17.36
C ASP A 28 -2.93 -17.71 17.15
N CYS A 29 -3.70 -16.61 17.13
CA CYS A 29 -3.15 -15.27 16.98
C CYS A 29 -2.20 -14.89 18.13
N LEU A 30 -2.60 -15.16 19.38
CA LEU A 30 -1.76 -14.94 20.57
C LEU A 30 -0.50 -15.81 20.52
N ALA A 31 -0.62 -17.11 20.20
CA ALA A 31 0.52 -18.02 20.07
C ALA A 31 1.48 -17.66 18.90
N ALA A 32 1.01 -16.91 17.90
CA ALA A 32 1.86 -16.33 16.86
C ALA A 32 2.60 -15.08 17.36
N VAL A 33 1.95 -14.21 18.15
CA VAL A 33 2.57 -13.04 18.79
C VAL A 33 3.63 -13.47 19.82
N ASP A 34 3.29 -14.39 20.73
CA ASP A 34 4.22 -14.93 21.74
C ASP A 34 5.47 -15.54 21.09
N ARG A 35 5.29 -16.22 19.96
CA ARG A 35 6.40 -16.81 19.19
C ARG A 35 7.26 -15.75 18.50
N ALA A 36 6.66 -14.67 18.01
CA ALA A 36 7.38 -13.55 17.45
C ALA A 36 8.22 -12.84 18.53
N ASP A 37 7.63 -12.56 19.70
CA ASP A 37 8.31 -11.92 20.84
C ASP A 37 9.48 -12.79 21.37
N THR A 38 9.21 -14.06 21.70
CA THR A 38 10.22 -14.99 22.21
C THR A 38 11.38 -15.24 21.23
N THR A 39 11.14 -15.10 19.92
CA THR A 39 12.18 -15.21 18.89
C THR A 39 12.86 -13.87 18.57
N PHE A 40 12.22 -12.73 18.88
CA PHE A 40 12.70 -11.40 18.49
C PHE A 40 14.11 -11.11 19.03
N ALA A 41 14.37 -11.46 20.29
CA ALA A 41 15.67 -11.20 20.93
C ALA A 41 16.84 -11.89 20.22
N SER A 42 16.68 -13.14 19.75
CA SER A 42 17.73 -13.86 19.02
C SER A 42 17.82 -13.41 17.57
N TRP A 43 16.68 -13.19 16.90
CA TRP A 43 16.64 -12.71 15.51
C TRP A 43 17.22 -11.30 15.34
N ARG A 44 16.97 -10.41 16.31
CA ARG A 44 17.57 -9.08 16.42
C ARG A 44 19.10 -9.12 16.44
N ALA A 45 19.68 -10.14 17.07
CA ALA A 45 21.13 -10.32 17.16
C ALA A 45 21.76 -10.90 15.89
N THR A 46 20.95 -11.48 14.98
CA THR A 46 21.41 -11.94 13.66
C THR A 46 22.07 -10.80 12.89
N ALA A 47 23.27 -11.03 12.37
CA ALA A 47 24.05 -10.02 11.66
C ALA A 47 23.25 -9.42 10.46
N PRO A 48 23.31 -8.10 10.23
CA PRO A 48 22.60 -7.43 9.12
C PRO A 48 22.78 -8.11 7.76
N ARG A 49 24.00 -8.58 7.44
CA ARG A 49 24.31 -9.31 6.20
C ARG A 49 23.55 -10.62 6.05
N VAL A 50 23.36 -11.38 7.13
CA VAL A 50 22.62 -12.65 7.11
C VAL A 50 21.11 -12.38 6.96
N ARG A 51 20.59 -11.32 7.58
CA ARG A 51 19.20 -10.89 7.37
C ARG A 51 18.95 -10.46 5.91
N ALA A 52 19.89 -9.73 5.31
CA ALA A 52 19.89 -9.40 3.90
C ALA A 52 19.84 -10.65 3.01
N GLU A 53 20.69 -11.65 3.26
CA GLU A 53 20.71 -12.91 2.51
C GLU A 53 19.37 -13.66 2.57
N VAL A 54 18.68 -13.65 3.72
CA VAL A 54 17.34 -14.25 3.86
C VAL A 54 16.30 -13.50 3.02
N LEU A 55 16.26 -12.17 3.06
CA LEU A 55 15.36 -11.37 2.21
C LEU A 55 15.67 -11.58 0.72
N ARG A 56 16.95 -11.58 0.35
CA ARG A 56 17.41 -11.83 -1.02
C ARG A 56 17.05 -13.24 -1.48
N LYS A 57 16.99 -14.22 -0.58
CA LYS A 57 16.53 -15.58 -0.88
C LYS A 57 15.02 -15.68 -1.08
N ALA A 58 14.23 -14.89 -0.33
CA ALA A 58 12.78 -14.81 -0.56
C ALA A 58 12.47 -14.30 -1.99
N TRP A 59 13.16 -13.24 -2.45
CA TRP A 59 13.06 -12.78 -3.85
C TRP A 59 13.39 -13.90 -4.87
N GLU A 60 14.48 -14.65 -4.66
CA GLU A 60 14.84 -15.76 -5.57
C GLU A 60 13.75 -16.82 -5.65
N LEU A 61 13.15 -17.19 -4.52
CA LEU A 61 12.10 -18.21 -4.47
C LEU A 61 10.80 -17.70 -5.11
N MET A 62 10.40 -16.45 -4.85
CA MET A 62 9.24 -15.83 -5.49
C MET A 62 9.41 -15.71 -7.01
N MET A 63 10.60 -15.37 -7.49
CA MET A 63 10.89 -15.29 -8.92
C MET A 63 11.01 -16.68 -9.58
N ALA A 64 11.47 -17.70 -8.84
CA ALA A 64 11.51 -19.08 -9.32
C ALA A 64 10.09 -19.70 -9.43
N ASP A 65 9.18 -19.37 -8.51
CA ASP A 65 7.79 -19.87 -8.47
C ASP A 65 6.78 -18.87 -9.07
N HIS A 66 7.27 -17.88 -9.83
CA HIS A 66 6.52 -16.70 -10.30
C HIS A 66 5.18 -17.03 -10.97
N GLU A 67 5.15 -18.06 -11.83
CA GLU A 67 3.94 -18.45 -12.53
C GLU A 67 2.93 -19.19 -11.63
N SER A 68 3.40 -19.97 -10.65
CA SER A 68 2.54 -20.66 -9.69
C SER A 68 1.85 -19.65 -8.77
N LEU A 69 2.62 -18.71 -8.21
CA LEU A 69 2.12 -17.60 -7.39
C LEU A 69 1.12 -16.75 -8.16
N ALA A 70 1.43 -16.37 -9.41
CA ALA A 70 0.51 -15.60 -10.24
C ALA A 70 -0.79 -16.37 -10.56
N ARG A 71 -0.72 -17.69 -10.77
CA ARG A 71 -1.91 -18.54 -10.96
C ARG A 71 -2.77 -18.65 -9.69
N THR A 72 -2.14 -18.69 -8.51
CA THR A 72 -2.84 -18.63 -7.22
C THR A 72 -3.61 -17.32 -7.07
N ILE A 73 -2.97 -16.17 -7.34
CA ILE A 73 -3.62 -14.85 -7.34
C ILE A 73 -4.81 -14.82 -8.32
N VAL A 74 -4.65 -15.35 -9.54
CA VAL A 74 -5.77 -15.44 -10.51
C VAL A 74 -6.91 -16.28 -9.96
N GLN A 75 -6.62 -17.42 -9.33
CA GLN A 75 -7.63 -18.35 -8.78
C GLN A 75 -8.36 -17.78 -7.57
N GLU A 76 -7.68 -17.07 -6.66
CA GLU A 76 -8.27 -16.58 -5.42
C GLU A 76 -8.87 -15.17 -5.54
N ASN A 77 -8.28 -14.30 -6.36
CA ASN A 77 -8.69 -12.89 -6.51
C ASN A 77 -9.44 -12.61 -7.84
N GLY A 78 -9.33 -13.47 -8.85
CA GLY A 78 -9.97 -13.27 -10.16
C GLY A 78 -9.27 -12.27 -11.08
N LYS A 79 -8.11 -11.74 -10.66
CA LYS A 79 -7.27 -10.82 -11.43
C LYS A 79 -6.78 -11.47 -12.73
N VAL A 80 -6.54 -10.69 -13.78
CA VAL A 80 -5.99 -11.24 -15.04
C VAL A 80 -4.53 -11.66 -14.86
N LEU A 81 -4.11 -12.74 -15.54
CA LEU A 81 -2.79 -13.35 -15.33
C LEU A 81 -1.61 -12.39 -15.60
N ALA A 82 -1.76 -11.42 -16.51
CA ALA A 82 -0.73 -10.43 -16.78
C ALA A 82 -0.50 -9.52 -15.56
N ASP A 83 -1.58 -9.01 -14.96
CA ASP A 83 -1.53 -8.13 -13.80
C ASP A 83 -1.09 -8.90 -12.55
N ALA A 84 -1.55 -10.14 -12.36
CA ALA A 84 -1.08 -11.02 -11.31
C ALA A 84 0.42 -11.32 -11.43
N LYS A 85 0.94 -11.52 -12.66
CA LYS A 85 2.39 -11.67 -12.90
C LYS A 85 3.16 -10.38 -12.59
N ALA A 86 2.61 -9.21 -12.92
CA ALA A 86 3.21 -7.92 -12.56
C ALA A 86 3.23 -7.71 -11.03
N GLU A 87 2.16 -8.10 -10.33
CA GLU A 87 2.04 -8.04 -8.88
C GLU A 87 3.05 -8.95 -8.16
N VAL A 88 3.24 -10.22 -8.59
CA VAL A 88 4.27 -11.09 -8.00
C VAL A 88 5.67 -10.49 -8.19
N THR A 89 5.97 -9.93 -9.37
CA THR A 89 7.25 -9.25 -9.61
C THR A 89 7.40 -8.04 -8.70
N TYR A 90 6.38 -7.17 -8.63
CA TYR A 90 6.38 -5.97 -7.79
C TYR A 90 6.55 -6.29 -6.30
N ALA A 91 5.82 -7.28 -5.78
CA ALA A 91 5.94 -7.77 -4.41
C ALA A 91 7.33 -8.38 -4.13
N ALA A 92 7.89 -9.14 -5.08
CA ALA A 92 9.24 -9.67 -4.95
C ALA A 92 10.29 -8.56 -4.87
N GLU A 93 10.18 -7.50 -5.69
CA GLU A 93 11.18 -6.42 -5.74
C GLU A 93 11.38 -5.70 -4.39
N PHE A 94 10.36 -5.64 -3.52
CA PHE A 94 10.54 -5.19 -2.13
C PHE A 94 11.53 -6.05 -1.35
N PHE A 95 11.45 -7.39 -1.46
CA PHE A 95 12.41 -8.28 -0.81
C PHE A 95 13.84 -8.08 -1.34
N ARG A 96 14.02 -7.83 -2.64
CA ARG A 96 15.34 -7.49 -3.20
C ARG A 96 15.83 -6.16 -2.64
N TRP A 97 15.01 -5.11 -2.72
CA TRP A 97 15.40 -3.76 -2.31
C TRP A 97 15.69 -3.68 -0.80
N PHE A 98 14.81 -4.16 0.06
CA PHE A 98 15.06 -4.20 1.51
C PHE A 98 16.22 -5.13 1.89
N SER A 99 16.60 -6.12 1.06
CA SER A 99 17.83 -6.89 1.31
C SER A 99 19.10 -6.03 1.17
N GLU A 100 19.09 -5.05 0.27
CA GLU A 100 20.22 -4.15 0.06
C GLU A 100 20.30 -3.09 1.17
N GLU A 101 19.15 -2.61 1.66
CA GLU A 101 19.06 -1.65 2.77
C GLU A 101 19.21 -2.28 4.18
N ALA A 102 19.00 -3.59 4.33
CA ALA A 102 19.17 -4.27 5.61
C ALA A 102 20.57 -4.12 6.23
N VAL A 103 21.60 -3.76 5.41
CA VAL A 103 22.98 -3.46 5.85
C VAL A 103 23.32 -1.96 5.88
N ARG A 104 22.38 -1.07 5.56
CA ARG A 104 22.54 0.40 5.45
C ARG A 104 21.65 1.16 6.44
N ILE A 105 21.28 0.52 7.55
CA ILE A 105 20.45 1.14 8.60
C ILE A 105 21.31 2.15 9.39
N ASP A 106 21.36 3.39 8.90
CA ASP A 106 22.21 4.43 9.46
C ASP A 106 21.79 4.85 10.88
N GLY A 107 22.80 5.08 11.72
CA GLY A 107 22.71 5.84 12.97
C GLY A 107 23.45 7.18 12.84
N ASP A 108 23.52 7.94 13.93
CA ASP A 108 24.24 9.22 14.00
C ASP A 108 25.27 9.16 15.14
N TYR A 109 26.48 9.64 14.88
CA TYR A 109 27.53 9.86 15.88
C TYR A 109 28.12 11.26 15.69
N ARG A 110 27.82 12.17 16.63
CA ARG A 110 28.25 13.57 16.55
C ARG A 110 28.48 14.17 17.92
N ARG A 111 29.23 15.28 17.96
CA ARG A 111 29.36 16.07 19.19
C ARG A 111 28.06 16.84 19.45
N ALA A 112 27.68 16.97 20.72
CA ALA A 112 26.56 17.81 21.10
C ALA A 112 26.79 19.27 20.67
N PRO A 113 25.76 20.05 20.28
CA PRO A 113 25.93 21.47 19.94
C PRO A 113 26.54 22.31 21.06
N SER A 114 26.35 21.92 22.32
CA SER A 114 26.98 22.52 23.51
C SER A 114 28.46 22.18 23.68
N GLY A 115 29.02 21.30 22.86
CA GLY A 115 30.39 20.79 22.96
C GLY A 115 30.66 19.84 24.13
N ALA A 116 29.73 19.69 25.09
CA ALA A 116 29.96 18.99 26.35
C ALA A 116 30.12 17.47 26.20
N ASN A 117 29.23 16.83 25.44
CA ASN A 117 29.12 15.37 25.35
C ASN A 117 29.14 14.89 23.90
N TRP A 118 29.32 13.58 23.69
CA TRP A 118 29.06 12.90 22.41
C TRP A 118 27.62 12.34 22.38
N LEU A 119 27.03 12.30 21.19
CA LEU A 119 25.70 11.79 20.92
C LEU A 119 25.80 10.54 20.03
N LEU A 120 25.11 9.47 20.39
CA LEU A 120 24.94 8.25 19.57
C LEU A 120 23.45 7.95 19.38
N VAL A 121 23.05 7.59 18.16
CA VAL A 121 21.66 7.29 17.75
C VAL A 121 21.57 5.93 17.04
N SER A 122 20.57 5.11 17.35
CA SER A 122 20.31 3.76 16.77
C SER A 122 18.80 3.45 16.68
N ARG A 123 18.39 2.36 15.99
CA ARG A 123 17.05 2.18 15.34
C ARG A 123 16.50 0.71 15.37
N GLN A 124 15.20 0.37 15.69
CA GLN A 124 14.66 -1.06 15.85
C GLN A 124 13.11 -1.39 15.57
N PRO A 125 12.66 -2.51 14.91
CA PRO A 125 11.30 -2.83 14.25
C PRO A 125 9.86 -2.93 14.95
N VAL A 126 8.71 -2.78 14.19
CA VAL A 126 7.20 -2.96 14.54
C VAL A 126 6.19 -3.57 13.45
N LYS A 127 4.81 -3.39 13.42
CA LYS A 127 3.74 -4.04 12.49
C LYS A 127 2.19 -3.63 12.64
N GLU A 128 1.31 -3.50 11.58
CA GLU A 128 -0.25 -3.44 11.63
C GLU A 128 -1.12 -3.75 10.29
N GLN A 129 -2.48 -3.52 10.16
CA GLN A 129 -3.50 -4.02 9.11
C GLN A 129 -4.82 -3.16 8.76
N ASP A 130 -5.61 -3.44 7.64
CA ASP A 130 -7.15 -3.46 7.42
C ASP A 130 -7.83 -3.17 5.98
N HIS A 131 -9.19 -3.03 5.79
CA HIS A 131 -10.05 -3.32 4.54
C HIS A 131 -11.38 -2.46 4.26
N VAL A 132 -12.01 -2.43 3.03
CA VAL A 132 -13.26 -1.63 2.60
C VAL A 132 -14.18 -2.24 1.47
N ALA A 133 -15.50 -1.83 1.29
CA ALA A 133 -16.36 -2.17 0.09
C ALA A 133 -17.68 -1.38 -0.30
N ALA A 134 -18.14 -0.26 0.30
CA ALA A 134 -19.59 0.07 0.37
C ALA A 134 -20.27 1.06 -0.66
N LEU A 135 -19.57 1.66 -1.62
CA LEU A 135 -19.82 3.10 -1.90
C LEU A 135 -20.43 3.49 -3.26
N VAL A 136 -20.71 2.55 -4.15
CA VAL A 136 -21.09 2.87 -5.54
C VAL A 136 -22.51 3.46 -5.68
N ASP A 137 -23.47 2.97 -4.88
CA ASP A 137 -24.89 3.20 -5.14
C ASP A 137 -25.37 4.62 -4.78
N GLY A 138 -24.66 5.36 -3.92
CA GLY A 138 -25.01 6.74 -3.54
C GLY A 138 -24.84 7.76 -4.66
N ALA A 139 -23.83 7.59 -5.51
CA ALA A 139 -23.42 8.53 -6.54
C ALA A 139 -24.53 8.89 -7.55
N VAL A 140 -25.35 7.90 -7.93
CA VAL A 140 -26.41 8.07 -8.93
C VAL A 140 -27.58 8.85 -8.36
N ALA A 141 -27.87 8.73 -7.06
CA ALA A 141 -28.93 9.47 -6.40
C ALA A 141 -28.66 10.99 -6.34
N GLU A 142 -27.39 11.39 -6.39
CA GLU A 142 -26.94 12.79 -6.37
C GLU A 142 -26.90 13.45 -7.76
N GLY A 143 -27.29 12.70 -8.80
CA GLY A 143 -27.46 13.20 -10.17
C GLY A 143 -26.29 12.97 -11.11
N ALA A 144 -25.36 12.08 -10.77
CA ALA A 144 -24.34 11.60 -11.70
C ALA A 144 -24.97 10.76 -12.85
N THR A 145 -24.45 10.90 -14.06
CA THR A 145 -24.90 10.12 -15.23
C THR A 145 -24.02 8.88 -15.42
N VAL A 146 -24.63 7.69 -15.47
CA VAL A 146 -23.92 6.45 -15.85
C VAL A 146 -23.65 6.46 -17.36
N ALA A 147 -22.41 6.71 -17.77
CA ALA A 147 -22.01 6.68 -19.18
C ALA A 147 -21.76 5.25 -19.69
N CYS A 148 -21.25 4.37 -18.82
CA CYS A 148 -21.17 2.92 -19.04
C CYS A 148 -21.17 2.18 -17.69
N GLY A 149 -21.46 0.87 -17.71
CA GLY A 149 -21.51 0.05 -16.49
C GLY A 149 -22.73 0.36 -15.62
N GLY A 150 -22.48 0.76 -14.36
CA GLY A 150 -23.48 1.12 -13.36
C GLY A 150 -24.32 -0.05 -12.86
N LYS A 151 -23.81 -1.28 -12.97
CA LYS A 151 -24.52 -2.52 -12.62
C LYS A 151 -23.55 -3.56 -12.06
N ARG A 152 -24.03 -4.31 -11.06
CA ARG A 152 -23.43 -5.59 -10.66
C ARG A 152 -23.40 -6.53 -11.87
N ALA A 153 -22.36 -7.33 -11.96
CA ALA A 153 -22.25 -8.34 -13.01
C ALA A 153 -23.38 -9.38 -12.87
N SER A 154 -24.03 -9.69 -14.00
CA SER A 154 -25.09 -10.71 -14.10
C SER A 154 -24.72 -11.86 -15.03
N ASP A 155 -23.48 -11.89 -15.51
CA ASP A 155 -22.88 -12.95 -16.32
C ASP A 155 -21.82 -13.71 -15.49
N LYS A 156 -20.78 -14.26 -16.13
CA LYS A 156 -19.68 -14.94 -15.41
C LYS A 156 -18.61 -13.98 -14.87
N SER A 157 -18.71 -12.67 -15.09
CA SER A 157 -17.81 -11.73 -14.44
C SER A 157 -18.20 -11.53 -12.97
N PHE A 158 -17.22 -11.35 -12.09
CA PHE A 158 -17.47 -11.18 -10.66
C PHE A 158 -17.49 -9.70 -10.27
N GLY A 159 -18.32 -9.34 -9.28
CA GLY A 159 -18.37 -8.00 -8.72
C GLY A 159 -19.23 -7.01 -9.52
N TYR A 160 -18.61 -5.95 -10.02
CA TYR A 160 -19.28 -4.78 -10.61
C TYR A 160 -18.65 -4.46 -11.97
N HIS A 161 -19.46 -4.14 -12.99
CA HIS A 161 -18.91 -3.82 -14.30
C HIS A 161 -18.08 -2.51 -14.26
N PRO A 162 -17.00 -2.38 -15.06
CA PRO A 162 -16.30 -1.12 -15.23
C PRO A 162 -17.27 0.01 -15.56
N THR A 163 -17.28 1.03 -14.71
CA THR A 163 -18.32 2.07 -14.69
C THR A 163 -17.68 3.44 -14.82
N VAL A 164 -18.17 4.24 -15.75
CA VAL A 164 -17.79 5.66 -15.87
C VAL A 164 -19.00 6.49 -15.54
N LEU A 165 -18.85 7.41 -14.58
CA LEU A 165 -19.88 8.40 -14.27
C LEU A 165 -19.46 9.76 -14.82
N THR A 166 -20.33 10.41 -15.58
CA THR A 166 -20.14 11.79 -16.04
C THR A 166 -21.07 12.74 -15.30
N ASP A 167 -20.78 14.04 -15.41
CA ASP A 167 -21.58 15.11 -14.82
C ASP A 167 -21.69 15.02 -13.29
N VAL A 168 -20.70 14.35 -12.68
CA VAL A 168 -20.48 14.32 -11.24
C VAL A 168 -20.17 15.74 -10.78
N LYS A 169 -20.92 16.23 -9.80
CA LYS A 169 -20.75 17.57 -9.23
C LYS A 169 -19.71 17.54 -8.12
N PHE A 170 -19.00 18.64 -7.93
CA PHE A 170 -18.21 18.86 -6.72
C PHE A 170 -19.10 18.71 -5.47
N GLY A 171 -18.56 18.09 -4.43
CA GLY A 171 -19.28 17.79 -3.19
C GLY A 171 -20.16 16.53 -3.21
N ALA A 172 -20.21 15.78 -4.33
CA ALA A 172 -20.87 14.47 -4.35
C ALA A 172 -20.14 13.45 -3.45
N SER A 173 -20.88 12.55 -2.77
CA SER A 173 -20.34 11.55 -1.83
C SER A 173 -19.30 10.62 -2.47
N ILE A 174 -19.51 10.24 -3.73
CA ILE A 174 -18.55 9.44 -4.51
C ILE A 174 -17.17 10.09 -4.69
N LEU A 175 -17.05 11.41 -4.50
CA LEU A 175 -15.77 12.12 -4.53
C LEU A 175 -15.09 12.19 -3.15
N GLN A 176 -15.80 11.82 -2.09
CA GLN A 176 -15.31 11.85 -0.71
C GLN A 176 -14.97 10.44 -0.18
N GLU A 177 -15.65 9.40 -0.66
CA GLU A 177 -15.56 8.05 -0.09
C GLU A 177 -14.86 7.05 -1.06
N GLU A 178 -13.94 6.23 -0.54
CA GLU A 178 -13.04 5.38 -1.34
C GLU A 178 -13.68 4.08 -1.90
N ILE A 179 -14.10 4.11 -3.16
CA ILE A 179 -14.99 3.11 -3.77
C ILE A 179 -14.52 1.64 -3.72
N PHE A 180 -13.22 1.37 -3.79
CA PHE A 180 -12.63 0.01 -3.89
C PHE A 180 -13.20 -0.88 -5.02
N GLY A 181 -13.80 -0.29 -6.06
CA GLY A 181 -14.36 -0.97 -7.22
C GLY A 181 -14.01 -0.27 -8.53
N PRO A 182 -14.30 -0.88 -9.70
CA PRO A 182 -13.92 -0.36 -11.01
C PRO A 182 -14.86 0.78 -11.47
N VAL A 183 -14.90 1.88 -10.71
CA VAL A 183 -15.78 3.03 -10.94
C VAL A 183 -14.93 4.29 -11.05
N ALA A 184 -15.08 5.01 -12.16
CA ALA A 184 -14.37 6.24 -12.47
C ALA A 184 -15.36 7.43 -12.56
N PRO A 185 -15.53 8.23 -11.50
CA PRO A 185 -16.26 9.49 -11.56
C PRO A 185 -15.45 10.54 -12.33
N ILE A 186 -16.08 11.24 -13.27
CA ILE A 186 -15.49 12.32 -14.06
C ILE A 186 -16.15 13.65 -13.71
N VAL A 187 -15.36 14.55 -13.14
CA VAL A 187 -15.71 15.96 -12.91
C VAL A 187 -15.05 16.82 -13.98
N ARG A 188 -15.77 17.82 -14.49
CA ARG A 188 -15.25 18.81 -15.44
C ARG A 188 -14.93 20.11 -14.73
N PHE A 189 -13.76 20.66 -14.99
CA PHE A 189 -13.31 21.97 -14.50
C PHE A 189 -12.77 22.82 -15.65
N THR A 190 -12.75 24.14 -15.46
CA THR A 190 -12.18 25.10 -16.43
C THR A 190 -11.10 26.00 -15.83
N ASP A 191 -11.12 26.17 -14.51
CA ASP A 191 -10.14 26.94 -13.76
C ASP A 191 -9.23 26.02 -12.95
N ALA A 192 -7.96 26.41 -12.78
CA ALA A 192 -6.96 25.59 -12.12
C ALA A 192 -6.92 25.78 -10.60
N ASP A 193 -7.20 26.98 -10.11
CA ASP A 193 -7.16 27.27 -8.68
C ASP A 193 -8.43 26.70 -8.01
N ASP A 194 -9.56 26.73 -8.74
CA ASP A 194 -10.83 26.09 -8.36
C ASP A 194 -10.71 24.56 -8.20
N ILE A 195 -10.16 23.85 -9.20
CA ILE A 195 -9.94 22.40 -9.09
C ILE A 195 -8.90 22.04 -8.01
N LEU A 196 -7.88 22.88 -7.80
CA LEU A 196 -6.91 22.68 -6.72
C LEU A 196 -7.58 22.76 -5.34
N ALA A 197 -8.43 23.77 -5.13
CA ALA A 197 -9.22 23.88 -3.91
C ALA A 197 -10.12 22.66 -3.70
N HIS A 198 -10.78 22.16 -4.76
CA HIS A 198 -11.59 20.96 -4.69
C HIS A 198 -10.79 19.67 -4.43
N CYS A 199 -9.59 19.51 -5.02
CA CYS A 199 -8.69 18.40 -4.73
C CYS A 199 -8.19 18.40 -3.28
N ASN A 200 -7.92 19.58 -2.71
CA ASN A 200 -7.47 19.69 -1.32
C ASN A 200 -8.63 19.67 -0.31
N ALA A 201 -9.88 19.83 -0.74
CA ALA A 201 -11.05 19.80 0.14
C ALA A 201 -11.52 18.38 0.56
N VAL A 202 -10.92 17.31 0.03
CA VAL A 202 -11.23 15.93 0.44
C VAL A 202 -10.40 15.51 1.66
N ASP A 203 -10.96 14.65 2.51
CA ASP A 203 -10.33 14.15 3.74
C ASP A 203 -9.15 13.19 3.48
N HIS A 204 -9.01 12.72 2.25
CA HIS A 204 -7.97 11.78 1.80
C HIS A 204 -6.84 12.51 1.04
N GLY A 205 -5.69 11.85 0.92
CA GLY A 205 -4.48 12.42 0.32
C GLY A 205 -3.41 11.39 0.05
N LEU A 206 -3.77 10.22 -0.50
CA LEU A 206 -2.83 9.13 -0.78
C LEU A 206 -1.95 9.43 -1.99
N VAL A 207 -2.58 9.54 -3.16
CA VAL A 207 -1.91 9.75 -4.45
C VAL A 207 -2.74 10.67 -5.34
N SER A 208 -2.09 11.50 -6.14
CA SER A 208 -2.74 12.31 -7.18
C SER A 208 -1.94 12.28 -8.49
N TYR A 209 -2.62 12.55 -9.60
CA TYR A 209 -2.02 12.48 -10.93
C TYR A 209 -2.27 13.78 -11.70
N VAL A 210 -1.21 14.37 -12.25
CA VAL A 210 -1.25 15.64 -12.97
C VAL A 210 -0.74 15.40 -14.38
N PHE A 211 -1.57 15.69 -15.40
CA PHE A 211 -1.20 15.54 -16.80
C PHE A 211 -1.20 16.91 -17.50
N THR A 212 -0.04 17.32 -18.01
CA THR A 212 0.17 18.63 -18.64
C THR A 212 1.41 18.63 -19.54
N ARG A 213 1.32 19.34 -20.67
CA ARG A 213 2.49 19.59 -21.55
C ARG A 213 3.46 20.64 -20.96
N ASP A 214 2.97 21.48 -20.05
CA ASP A 214 3.78 22.45 -19.31
C ASP A 214 4.21 21.84 -17.97
N VAL A 215 5.47 21.43 -17.90
CA VAL A 215 6.09 20.83 -16.70
C VAL A 215 6.22 21.85 -15.57
N GLY A 216 6.46 23.13 -15.87
CA GLY A 216 6.59 24.17 -14.85
C GLY A 216 5.26 24.44 -14.15
N ARG A 217 4.15 24.44 -14.91
CA ARG A 217 2.80 24.43 -14.33
C ARG A 217 2.50 23.15 -13.57
N GLY A 218 2.92 22.00 -14.11
CA GLY A 218 2.72 20.69 -13.48
C GLY A 218 3.38 20.56 -12.10
N LEU A 219 4.63 21.03 -11.97
CA LEU A 219 5.37 21.03 -10.70
C LEU A 219 4.73 21.98 -9.68
N LYS A 220 4.38 23.21 -10.06
CA LYS A 220 3.68 24.14 -9.16
C LYS A 220 2.35 23.61 -8.65
N PHE A 221 1.60 22.94 -9.53
CA PHE A 221 0.33 22.31 -9.15
C PHE A 221 0.56 21.11 -8.22
N ALA A 222 1.61 20.32 -8.49
CA ALA A 222 2.00 19.21 -7.64
C ALA A 222 2.42 19.67 -6.24
N GLU A 223 3.26 20.71 -6.14
CA GLU A 223 3.70 21.30 -4.86
C GLU A 223 2.54 21.83 -4.01
N ALA A 224 1.42 22.20 -4.62
CA ALA A 224 0.24 22.74 -3.94
C ALA A 224 -0.83 21.68 -3.59
N LEU A 225 -0.70 20.45 -4.08
CA LEU A 225 -1.63 19.35 -3.76
C LEU A 225 -1.32 18.76 -2.38
N GLU A 226 -2.34 18.65 -1.53
CA GLU A 226 -2.25 18.02 -0.21
C GLU A 226 -2.34 16.50 -0.32
N THR A 227 -1.31 15.88 -0.91
CA THR A 227 -1.26 14.45 -1.20
C THR A 227 0.14 13.89 -0.96
N GLY A 228 0.24 12.62 -0.56
CA GLY A 228 1.51 12.00 -0.20
C GLY A 228 2.40 11.62 -1.38
N MET A 229 1.82 11.35 -2.55
CA MET A 229 2.52 10.95 -3.78
C MET A 229 1.91 11.59 -5.02
N ILE A 230 2.75 11.97 -6.00
CA ILE A 230 2.26 12.64 -7.22
C ILE A 230 2.84 12.04 -8.50
N GLY A 231 1.96 11.66 -9.42
CA GLY A 231 2.30 11.23 -10.77
C GLY A 231 2.18 12.37 -11.77
N LEU A 232 3.28 13.09 -12.01
CA LEU A 232 3.34 14.09 -13.09
C LEU A 232 3.61 13.37 -14.43
N ASN A 233 2.64 13.40 -15.34
CA ASN A 233 2.67 12.77 -16.67
C ASN A 233 2.95 11.25 -16.69
N ARG A 234 2.65 10.52 -15.59
CA ARG A 234 2.82 9.06 -15.47
C ARG A 234 1.63 8.46 -14.69
N GLY A 235 1.19 7.26 -15.08
CA GLY A 235 -0.01 6.61 -14.50
C GLY A 235 0.23 5.66 -13.32
N LEU A 236 1.48 5.43 -12.93
CA LEU A 236 1.87 4.59 -11.78
C LEU A 236 2.99 5.33 -11.05
N VAL A 237 2.95 5.45 -9.72
CA VAL A 237 4.00 6.12 -8.92
C VAL A 237 4.70 5.22 -7.90
N SER A 238 4.24 3.99 -7.71
CA SER A 238 4.80 3.10 -6.70
C SER A 238 6.12 2.48 -7.13
N ASP A 239 7.13 2.53 -6.26
CA ASP A 239 8.48 2.00 -6.46
C ASP A 239 9.05 1.62 -5.07
N PRO A 240 9.68 0.43 -4.89
CA PRO A 240 10.24 0.03 -3.59
C PRO A 240 11.26 1.02 -3.00
N ALA A 241 11.94 1.81 -3.83
CA ALA A 241 12.91 2.81 -3.39
C ALA A 241 12.29 4.15 -3.00
N ALA A 242 10.99 4.37 -3.26
CA ALA A 242 10.29 5.61 -2.97
C ALA A 242 9.36 5.46 -1.74
N PRO A 243 9.14 6.53 -0.97
CA PRO A 243 8.16 6.53 0.10
C PRO A 243 6.73 6.48 -0.48
N PHE A 244 5.95 5.51 -0.01
CA PHE A 244 4.53 5.32 -0.27
C PHE A 244 3.72 5.69 0.97
N GLY A 245 2.59 6.37 0.80
CA GLY A 245 1.68 6.70 1.91
C GLY A 245 1.19 8.13 1.86
N GLY A 246 -0.01 8.37 2.39
CA GLY A 246 -0.75 9.61 2.21
C GLY A 246 -0.51 10.69 3.25
N VAL A 247 -1.31 11.74 3.15
CA VAL A 247 -1.56 12.71 4.23
C VAL A 247 -3.04 12.63 4.64
N LYS A 248 -3.42 13.41 5.67
CA LYS A 248 -4.80 13.45 6.21
C LYS A 248 -5.28 12.05 6.64
N ALA A 249 -6.50 11.64 6.29
CA ALA A 249 -7.06 10.34 6.62
C ALA A 249 -6.46 9.17 5.81
N SER A 250 -5.60 9.42 4.81
CA SER A 250 -4.94 8.36 4.01
C SER A 250 -3.68 7.76 4.68
N GLY A 251 -3.51 7.97 5.99
CA GLY A 251 -2.51 7.29 6.80
C GLY A 251 -1.51 8.22 7.51
N LEU A 252 -0.78 7.64 8.46
CA LEU A 252 0.31 8.27 9.20
C LEU A 252 1.60 7.50 8.93
N GLY A 253 2.71 8.22 8.70
CA GLY A 253 3.98 7.60 8.31
C GLY A 253 4.06 7.27 6.82
N ARG A 254 5.01 6.41 6.44
CA ARG A 254 5.26 5.97 5.06
C ARG A 254 5.68 4.49 5.06
N GLU A 255 5.46 3.83 3.94
CA GLU A 255 5.99 2.50 3.58
C GLU A 255 6.97 2.65 2.41
N GLY A 256 7.79 1.64 2.11
CA GLY A 256 8.80 1.74 1.03
C GLY A 256 9.88 2.81 1.27
N GLY A 257 10.95 2.78 0.47
CA GLY A 257 12.09 3.68 0.63
C GLY A 257 12.72 3.62 2.04
N HIS A 258 13.53 4.61 2.38
CA HIS A 258 14.12 4.70 3.72
C HIS A 258 13.05 5.01 4.78
N ASP A 259 12.04 5.83 4.45
CA ASP A 259 10.99 6.22 5.40
C ASP A 259 10.15 5.03 5.88
N GLY A 260 9.84 4.09 4.98
CA GLY A 260 9.21 2.82 5.32
C GLY A 260 10.05 2.00 6.27
N LEU A 261 11.36 1.90 6.03
CA LEU A 261 12.28 1.27 6.97
C LEU A 261 12.27 1.99 8.33
N LEU A 262 12.21 3.33 8.36
CA LEU A 262 12.16 4.13 9.60
C LEU A 262 10.87 3.94 10.39
N ALA A 263 9.72 3.69 9.75
CA ALA A 263 8.45 3.42 10.43
C ALA A 263 8.52 2.17 11.32
N PHE A 264 9.37 1.21 10.96
CA PHE A 264 9.68 0.08 11.81
C PHE A 264 10.59 0.49 12.99
N LEU A 265 11.46 1.49 12.85
CA LEU A 265 12.66 1.64 13.68
C LEU A 265 12.60 2.66 14.86
N GLU A 266 12.52 2.15 16.09
CA GLU A 266 12.57 2.93 17.34
C GLU A 266 13.94 3.57 17.61
N THR A 267 13.97 4.87 17.93
CA THR A 267 15.19 5.68 17.99
C THR A 267 15.77 5.77 19.41
N LYS A 268 16.87 5.04 19.67
CA LYS A 268 17.59 5.10 20.96
C LYS A 268 18.74 6.09 20.96
N TYR A 269 18.61 7.13 21.78
CA TYR A 269 19.68 8.06 22.16
C TYR A 269 20.54 7.48 23.29
N VAL A 270 21.86 7.59 23.15
CA VAL A 270 22.84 7.35 24.22
C VAL A 270 23.80 8.54 24.29
N ALA A 271 24.01 9.06 25.50
CA ALA A 271 25.05 10.02 25.80
C ALA A 271 25.88 9.54 27.00
N GLY A 272 27.15 9.90 26.99
CA GLY A 272 28.08 9.67 28.09
C GLY A 272 29.34 10.51 27.90
N ASN A 273 30.19 10.43 28.91
CA ASN A 273 31.49 11.09 28.94
C ASN A 273 32.55 9.99 28.94
N TRP A 274 33.38 9.96 27.90
CA TRP A 274 34.46 9.02 27.66
C TRP A 274 35.58 9.71 26.87
#